data_AF-A0A9D6FUB7-F1
#
_entry.id   AF-A0A9D6FUB7-F1
#
_cell.length_a   1.000
_cell.length_b   1.000
_cell.length_c   1.000
_cell.angle_alpha   90.00
_cell.angle_beta   90.00
_cell.angle_gamma   90.00
#
_symmetry.space_group_name_H-M   'P 1'
#
loop_
_entity.id
_entity.type
_entity.pdbx_description
1 polymer ?
#
loop_
_entity_poly.entity_id
_entity_poly.type
_entity_poly.pdbx_seq_one_letter_code
_entity_poly.pdbx_strand_id
1 'polypeptide(L)' 'MSKFYIGWAALVLGLFCAMNLFGWTITDEHEDHQIPKSIRDNPGAYRSHYTGGK' A
#
# COMPACT_ATOMS: atom_id res chain seq x y z
N MET A 1 16.47 -36.17 13.84
CA MET A 1 15.73 -34.95 13.45
C MET A 1 14.42 -34.91 14.22
N SER A 2 14.22 -33.93 15.11
CA SER A 2 12.98 -33.81 15.89
C SER A 2 11.81 -33.47 14.98
N LYS A 3 10.65 -34.11 15.18
CA LYS A 3 9.40 -33.85 14.44
C LYS A 3 8.98 -32.38 14.51
N PHE A 4 9.40 -31.68 15.56
CA PHE A 4 9.21 -30.25 15.73
C PHE A 4 9.79 -29.43 14.58
N TYR A 5 11.02 -29.74 14.14
CA TYR A 5 11.65 -29.00 13.04
C TYR A 5 10.95 -29.23 11.70
N ILE A 6 10.36 -30.40 11.50
CA ILE A 6 9.58 -30.70 10.29
C ILE A 6 8.30 -29.86 10.28
N GLY A 7 7.57 -29.82 11.41
CA GLY A 7 6.40 -28.96 11.55
C GLY A 7 6.73 -27.49 11.35
N TRP A 8 7.83 -27.02 11.95
CA TRP A 8 8.32 -25.65 11.78
C TRP A 8 8.65 -25.32 10.33
N ALA A 9 9.41 -26.19 9.64
CA ALA A 9 9.77 -26.00 8.24
C ALA A 9 8.53 -25.96 7.33
N ALA A 10 7.54 -26.84 7.57
CA ALA A 10 6.30 -26.84 6.82
C ALA A 10 5.49 -25.55 7.03
N LEU A 11 5.48 -25.02 8.24
CA LEU A 11 4.79 -23.76 8.58
C LEU A 11 5.43 -22.57 7.85
N VAL A 12 6.77 -22.46 7.93
CA VAL A 12 7.52 -21.40 7.24
C VAL A 12 7.30 -21.46 5.73
N LEU A 13 7.42 -22.64 5.12
CA LEU A 13 7.20 -22.82 3.68
C LEU A 13 5.75 -22.52 3.27
N GLY A 14 4.77 -22.94 4.06
CA GLY A 14 3.36 -22.63 3.81
C GLY A 14 3.08 -21.14 3.83
N LEU A 15 3.69 -20.42 4.77
CA LEU A 15 3.54 -18.97 4.90
C LEU A 15 4.13 -18.23 3.69
N PHE A 16 5.35 -18.59 3.28
CA PHE A 16 5.97 -18.05 2.06
C PHE A 16 5.17 -18.36 0.79
N CYS A 17 4.61 -19.57 0.68
CA CYS A 17 3.77 -19.96 -0.44
C CYS A 17 2.49 -19.10 -0.50
N ALA A 18 1.82 -18.92 0.65
CA ALA A 18 0.63 -18.09 0.75
C ALA A 18 0.93 -16.62 0.38
N MET A 19 2.05 -16.06 0.85
CA MET A 19 2.46 -14.70 0.50
C MET A 19 2.67 -14.50 -1.00
N ASN A 20 3.20 -15.50 -1.71
CA ASN A 20 3.38 -15.45 -3.15
C ASN A 20 2.06 -15.62 -3.91
N LEU A 21 1.17 -16.49 -3.44
CA LEU A 21 -0.11 -16.77 -4.12
C LEU A 21 -1.13 -15.64 -3.94
N PHE A 22 -1.16 -15.02 -2.76
CA PHE A 22 -2.16 -13.99 -2.44
C PHE A 22 -1.64 -12.56 -2.61
N GLY A 23 -0.36 -12.38 -2.94
CA GLY A 23 0.25 -11.06 -3.05
C GLY A 23 0.37 -10.40 -1.68
N TRP A 24 1.43 -10.74 -0.95
CA TRP A 24 1.79 -10.00 0.25
C TRP A 24 2.76 -8.88 -0.11
N THR A 25 2.34 -7.66 0.19
CA THR A 25 3.15 -6.47 -0.04
C THR A 25 3.20 -5.60 1.22
N ILE A 26 4.37 -5.05 1.51
CA ILE A 26 4.59 -4.19 2.70
C ILE A 26 4.04 -2.78 2.47
N THR A 27 3.88 -2.41 1.20
CA THR A 27 3.46 -1.10 0.73
C THR A 27 2.24 -1.25 -0.14
N ASP A 28 1.34 -0.28 -0.13
CA ASP A 28 0.11 -0.38 -0.90
C ASP A 28 0.43 -0.20 -2.40
N GLU A 29 0.51 -1.30 -3.15
CA GLU A 29 0.88 -1.31 -4.57
C GLU A 29 -0.13 -0.57 -5.46
N HIS A 30 -1.32 -0.31 -4.94
CA HIS A 30 -2.38 0.42 -5.62
C HIS A 30 -2.50 1.87 -5.15
N GLU A 31 -1.62 2.33 -4.27
CA GLU A 31 -1.61 3.71 -3.80
C GLU A 31 -0.95 4.63 -4.84
N ASP A 32 -1.79 5.42 -5.54
CA ASP A 32 -1.32 6.45 -6.44
C ASP A 32 -1.01 7.74 -5.68
N HIS A 33 0.28 7.97 -5.43
CA HIS A 33 0.78 9.16 -4.76
C HIS A 33 0.69 10.45 -5.60
N GLN A 34 0.37 10.35 -6.90
CA GLN A 34 0.22 11.53 -7.75
C GLN A 34 -1.15 12.20 -7.58
N ILE A 35 -2.12 11.49 -6.99
CA ILE A 35 -3.46 12.01 -6.78
C ILE A 35 -3.56 12.62 -5.37
N PRO A 36 -3.95 13.90 -5.25
CA PRO A 36 -4.12 14.51 -3.94
C PRO A 36 -5.23 13.78 -3.17
N LYS A 37 -4.89 13.30 -1.96
CA LYS A 37 -5.80 12.54 -1.09
C LYS A 37 -6.95 13.40 -0.54
N SER A 38 -6.78 14.72 -0.56
CA SER A 38 -7.71 15.70 -0.03
C SER A 38 -7.70 16.96 -0.89
N ILE A 39 -8.81 17.70 -0.87
CA ILE A 39 -8.91 19.04 -1.46
C ILE A 39 -7.79 19.96 -0.95
N ARG A 40 -7.33 19.75 0.29
CA ARG A 40 -6.22 20.51 0.90
C ARG A 40 -4.85 20.21 0.27
N ASP A 41 -4.68 19.00 -0.24
CA ASP A 41 -3.44 18.56 -0.87
C ASP A 41 -3.41 18.92 -2.36
N ASN A 42 -4.51 19.45 -2.90
CA ASN A 42 -4.59 19.93 -4.26
C ASN A 42 -4.21 21.42 -4.33
N PRO A 43 -3.00 21.77 -4.80
CA PRO A 43 -2.57 23.16 -4.93
C PRO A 43 -3.45 23.97 -5.90
N GLY A 44 -4.19 23.31 -6.79
CA GLY A 44 -5.18 23.93 -7.66
C GLY A 44 -6.51 24.28 -6.98
N ALA A 45 -6.83 23.69 -5.83
CA ALA A 45 -8.12 23.88 -5.15
C ALA A 45 -8.24 25.23 -4.43
N TYR A 46 -7.12 25.85 -4.05
CA TYR A 46 -7.10 27.15 -3.37
C TYR A 46 -7.03 28.35 -4.31
N ARG A 47 -7.15 28.15 -5.63
CA ARG A 47 -7.19 29.27 -6.56
C ARG A 47 -8.36 30.18 -6.18
N SER A 48 -8.04 31.39 -5.72
CA SER A 48 -9.03 32.42 -5.44
C SER A 48 -9.73 32.80 -6.74
N HIS A 49 -11.03 32.49 -6.86
CA HIS A 49 -11.88 32.92 -7.98
C HIS A 49 -11.98 34.46 -8.11
N TYR A 50 -11.54 35.20 -7.10
CA TYR A 50 -11.50 36.66 -7.09
C TYR A 50 -10.10 37.17 -7.45
N THR A 51 -9.70 37.03 -8.71
CA THR A 51 -8.67 37.88 -9.31
C THR A 51 -9.26 38.45 -10.58
N GLY A 52 -9.67 39.71 -10.50
CA GLY A 52 -10.24 40.45 -11.63
C GLY A 52 -11.39 41.39 -11.29
N GLY A 53 -11.37 42.04 -10.12
CA GLY A 53 -12.07 43.30 -9.98
C GLY A 53 -11.31 44.38 -10.74
N LYS A 54 -11.76 44.68 -11.97
CA LYS A 54 -11.80 45.99 -12.66
C LYS A 54 -12.33 45.80 -14.08
#